data_AF-A0ABC8EPP5-F1
#
_entry.id   AF-A0ABC8EPP5-F1
#
_cell.length_a   1.000
_cell.length_b   1.000
_cell.length_c   1.000
_cell.angle_alpha   90.00
_cell.angle_beta   90.00
_cell.angle_gamma   90.00
#
_symmetry.space_group_name_H-M   'P 1'
#
loop_
_entity.id
_entity.type
_entity.pdbx_description
1 polymer ?
#
loop_
_entity_poly.entity_id
_entity_poly.type
_entity_poly.pdbx_seq_one_letter_code
_entity_poly.pdbx_strand_id
1 'polypeptide(L)'
;MDAIKPIQIDTFLPRAAVWEITMACNMRCGHCGSSCAERLPDELTPEEALRLCDDLAQLGLRLITLSGGEPLLRKDWPAIAGRFTDQGVGVNMISNGWLVNDETIDRAAAAGLESIALSLDGVEETHDRIRKPGAFAKALSALEKMQSRGFSSSVVTTVMKPNLTELPELKRLLEGKGVERWQLQIGMPMGNLQNDVENVIDPAQALDIIDFAYDLLQEGRIKPYLADCVGYYTKKSAEIRKACGGKGARWSGCQAGKQVVGILHNGRIVGCTSMRDERYVEGSIRDTPLREIWTRPGAFSWNRDLCRDMLKGFCRKCQFGERCLGGCSTMKLTMAGGIAENTYCAYRTMVRGLLPKIDRIQDVGTLMKRAETAAGLKLYEVAEICQSRALEMAPEKIDALKALGYVCFKLGITKGVGTSMPKHWRSTRMTPMPSKAWVSALSRLDEKRRASNCWKRRLPSLPGITWTPTTTWLSCYPRASSISRRYRCWSGAEEGPRHSKRNPKSFINT
;
A
#
# COMPACT_ATOMS: atom_id res chain seq x y z
N MET A 1 15.71 18.23 -31.13
CA MET A 1 15.11 17.79 -29.86
C MET A 1 13.71 17.32 -30.18
N ASP A 2 13.58 16.05 -30.52
CA ASP A 2 12.29 15.49 -30.90
C ASP A 2 11.43 15.31 -29.66
N ALA A 3 10.25 15.94 -29.68
CA ALA A 3 9.27 15.85 -28.61
C ALA A 3 8.86 14.38 -28.43
N ILE A 4 9.18 13.83 -27.25
CA ILE A 4 8.76 12.49 -26.83
C ILE A 4 7.22 12.46 -26.85
N LYS A 5 6.64 11.78 -27.83
CA LYS A 5 5.20 11.54 -27.88
C LYS A 5 4.83 10.56 -26.74
N PRO A 6 3.85 10.90 -25.87
CA PRO A 6 3.37 9.96 -24.87
C PRO A 6 2.71 8.76 -25.55
N ILE A 7 3.24 7.57 -25.26
CA ILE A 7 2.76 6.28 -25.78
C ILE A 7 1.50 5.86 -25.02
N GLN A 8 0.48 5.37 -25.74
CA GLN A 8 -0.68 4.71 -25.11
C GLN A 8 -0.26 3.36 -24.51
N ILE A 9 -0.40 3.23 -23.20
CA ILE A 9 -0.21 2.00 -22.43
C ILE A 9 -1.58 1.62 -21.89
N ASP A 10 -2.29 0.72 -22.55
CA ASP A 10 -3.76 0.63 -22.43
C ASP A 10 -4.30 -0.17 -21.23
N THR A 11 -3.51 -0.50 -20.19
CA THR A 11 -4.12 -0.98 -18.91
C THR A 11 -3.29 -0.73 -17.65
N PHE A 12 -1.96 -0.88 -17.69
CA PHE A 12 -1.08 -0.80 -16.51
C PHE A 12 0.03 0.22 -16.70
N LEU A 13 0.09 1.23 -15.84
CA LEU A 13 1.03 2.34 -15.91
C LEU A 13 1.89 2.39 -14.64
N PRO A 14 3.22 2.18 -14.71
CA PRO A 14 4.08 2.23 -13.54
C PRO A 14 4.16 3.67 -13.06
N ARG A 15 3.47 3.96 -11.97
CA ARG A 15 3.36 5.31 -11.37
C ARG A 15 4.40 5.52 -10.29
N ALA A 16 4.68 4.47 -9.52
CA ALA A 16 5.65 4.47 -8.45
C ALA A 16 6.66 3.32 -8.60
N ALA A 17 7.87 3.52 -8.10
CA ALA A 17 8.92 2.52 -8.09
C ALA A 17 9.58 2.44 -6.72
N VAL A 18 10.02 1.24 -6.34
CA VAL A 18 10.99 1.05 -5.26
C VAL A 18 12.22 0.40 -5.88
N TRP A 19 13.36 1.03 -5.73
CA TRP A 19 14.62 0.53 -6.28
C TRP A 19 15.61 0.29 -5.17
N GLU A 20 16.02 -0.96 -5.04
CA GLU A 20 17.15 -1.35 -4.20
C GLU A 20 18.44 -1.15 -4.97
N ILE A 21 19.10 0.00 -4.79
CA ILE A 21 20.20 0.44 -5.65
C ILE A 21 21.53 -0.27 -5.37
N THR A 22 21.62 -0.96 -4.24
CA THR A 22 22.79 -1.74 -3.80
C THR A 22 22.33 -2.83 -2.82
N MET A 23 23.17 -3.83 -2.58
CA MET A 23 23.04 -4.77 -1.47
C MET A 23 23.96 -4.46 -0.29
N ALA A 24 24.91 -3.54 -0.49
CA ALA A 24 25.83 -3.10 0.55
C ALA A 24 25.08 -2.43 1.71
N CYS A 25 25.26 -2.93 2.92
CA CYS A 25 24.70 -2.33 4.13
C CYS A 25 25.73 -2.33 5.26
N ASN A 26 25.74 -1.27 6.07
CA ASN A 26 26.60 -1.14 7.26
C ASN A 26 25.96 -1.75 8.53
N MET A 27 24.86 -2.48 8.39
CA MET A 27 24.13 -3.18 9.45
C MET A 27 23.73 -4.61 9.01
N ARG A 28 23.33 -5.46 9.96
CA ARG A 28 22.82 -6.82 9.74
C ARG A 28 21.54 -7.06 10.56
N CYS A 29 20.54 -6.22 10.32
CA CYS A 29 19.32 -6.20 11.13
C CYS A 29 18.62 -7.57 11.12
N GLY A 30 18.14 -8.03 12.28
CA GLY A 30 17.47 -9.33 12.43
C GLY A 30 16.20 -9.46 11.58
N HIS A 31 15.55 -8.33 11.25
CA HIS A 31 14.34 -8.31 10.43
C HIS A 31 14.55 -7.94 8.96
N CYS A 32 15.81 -7.82 8.51
CA CYS A 32 16.11 -7.31 7.16
C CYS A 32 15.48 -8.21 6.08
N GLY A 33 14.44 -7.72 5.41
CA GLY A 33 13.74 -8.48 4.36
C GLY A 33 14.61 -8.78 3.14
N SER A 34 15.63 -7.98 2.92
CA SER A 34 16.55 -8.12 1.80
C SER A 34 17.78 -8.97 2.14
N SER A 35 18.00 -9.32 3.42
CA SER A 35 19.22 -9.95 3.91
C SER A 35 20.49 -9.25 3.40
N CYS A 36 20.48 -7.92 3.44
CA CYS A 36 21.57 -7.09 2.93
C CYS A 36 22.90 -7.44 3.59
N ALA A 37 23.97 -7.39 2.79
CA ALA A 37 25.29 -7.81 3.19
C ALA A 37 26.34 -6.83 2.63
N GLU A 38 27.40 -7.35 2.04
CA GLU A 38 28.35 -6.55 1.28
C GLU A 38 27.80 -6.24 -0.12
N ARG A 39 28.46 -5.28 -0.79
CA ARG A 39 28.20 -4.99 -2.19
C ARG A 39 28.33 -6.26 -3.03
N LEU A 40 27.35 -6.53 -3.88
CA LEU A 40 27.43 -7.68 -4.79
C LEU A 40 28.18 -7.30 -6.08
N PRO A 41 28.92 -8.25 -6.71
CA PRO A 41 29.67 -7.99 -7.94
C PRO A 41 28.78 -7.64 -9.14
N ASP A 42 27.54 -8.10 -9.15
CA ASP A 42 26.61 -7.98 -10.27
C ASP A 42 25.71 -6.73 -10.21
N GLU A 43 25.91 -5.85 -9.21
CA GLU A 43 25.19 -4.58 -9.10
C GLU A 43 25.34 -3.71 -10.35
N LEU A 44 24.31 -2.93 -10.67
CA LEU A 44 24.31 -2.05 -11.84
C LEU A 44 25.47 -1.05 -11.79
N THR A 45 26.15 -0.86 -12.92
CA THR A 45 27.15 0.21 -13.06
C THR A 45 26.46 1.59 -13.00
N PRO A 46 27.20 2.68 -12.76
CA PRO A 46 26.63 4.03 -12.82
C PRO A 46 25.93 4.32 -14.17
N GLU A 47 26.52 3.87 -15.27
CA GLU A 47 25.97 4.08 -16.62
C GLU A 47 24.67 3.29 -16.83
N GLU A 48 24.61 2.05 -16.36
CA GLU A 48 23.38 1.25 -16.37
C GLU A 48 22.29 1.88 -15.50
N ALA A 49 22.66 2.37 -14.31
CA ALA A 49 21.73 3.00 -13.40
C ALA A 49 21.11 4.29 -14.00
N LEU A 50 21.92 5.13 -14.66
CA LEU A 50 21.42 6.33 -15.33
C LEU A 50 20.53 6.00 -16.53
N ARG A 51 20.87 4.97 -17.32
CA ARG A 51 19.97 4.50 -18.40
C ARG A 51 18.64 4.00 -17.86
N LEU A 52 18.64 3.27 -16.75
CA LEU A 52 17.42 2.82 -16.10
C LEU A 52 16.55 3.98 -15.62
N CYS A 53 17.15 5.09 -15.16
CA CYS A 53 16.39 6.29 -14.82
C CYS A 53 15.59 6.79 -16.03
N ASP A 54 16.24 6.86 -17.19
CA ASP A 54 15.64 7.30 -18.45
C ASP A 54 14.51 6.36 -18.89
N ASP A 55 14.74 5.05 -18.84
CA ASP A 55 13.73 4.04 -19.20
C ASP A 55 12.49 4.14 -18.31
N LEU A 56 12.67 4.31 -17.00
CA LEU A 56 11.58 4.45 -16.04
C LEU A 56 10.78 5.74 -16.25
N ALA A 57 11.46 6.88 -16.49
CA ALA A 57 10.77 8.14 -16.78
C ALA A 57 9.99 8.07 -18.10
N GLN A 58 10.56 7.45 -19.14
CA GLN A 58 9.86 7.22 -20.41
C GLN A 58 8.61 6.32 -20.26
N LEU A 59 8.61 5.41 -19.28
CA LEU A 59 7.42 4.62 -18.91
C LEU A 59 6.35 5.38 -18.13
N GLY A 60 6.60 6.65 -17.80
CA GLY A 60 5.64 7.53 -17.12
C GLY A 60 5.63 7.40 -15.61
N LEU A 61 6.76 6.95 -15.03
CA LEU A 61 7.02 7.00 -13.60
C LEU A 61 6.88 8.44 -13.09
N ARG A 62 6.33 8.63 -11.88
CA ARG A 62 6.33 9.95 -11.24
C ARG A 62 6.85 9.96 -9.80
N LEU A 63 7.06 8.80 -9.20
CA LEU A 63 7.62 8.68 -7.87
C LEU A 63 8.59 7.50 -7.80
N ILE A 64 9.76 7.69 -7.21
CA ILE A 64 10.67 6.61 -6.87
C ILE A 64 11.12 6.70 -5.42
N THR A 65 11.21 5.54 -4.77
CA THR A 65 11.87 5.41 -3.47
C THR A 65 13.16 4.62 -3.65
N LEU A 66 14.28 5.29 -3.39
CA LEU A 66 15.60 4.68 -3.33
C LEU A 66 15.77 3.99 -1.98
N SER A 67 16.15 2.71 -2.04
CA SER A 67 16.41 1.84 -0.90
C SER A 67 17.52 0.86 -1.28
N GLY A 68 17.53 -0.33 -0.67
CA GLY A 68 18.47 -1.41 -0.97
C GLY A 68 19.79 -1.23 -0.26
N GLY A 69 20.24 -2.31 0.39
CA GLY A 69 21.31 -2.19 1.35
C GLY A 69 21.03 -1.00 2.28
N GLU A 70 22.07 -0.20 2.49
CA GLU A 70 21.96 1.20 2.83
C GLU A 70 22.27 2.02 1.56
N PRO A 71 21.31 2.79 1.00
CA PRO A 71 21.52 3.50 -0.26
C PRO A 71 22.68 4.51 -0.21
N LEU A 72 22.96 5.06 0.97
CA LEU A 72 24.08 5.99 1.18
C LEU A 72 25.47 5.36 1.02
N LEU A 73 25.59 4.03 0.96
CA LEU A 73 26.85 3.35 0.64
C LEU A 73 27.16 3.34 -0.86
N ARG A 74 26.17 3.61 -1.72
CA ARG A 74 26.37 3.70 -3.17
C ARG A 74 26.82 5.11 -3.57
N LYS A 75 28.09 5.28 -3.97
CA LYS A 75 28.70 6.61 -4.20
C LYS A 75 27.94 7.50 -5.19
N ASP A 76 27.36 6.91 -6.24
CA ASP A 76 26.64 7.59 -7.33
C ASP A 76 25.14 7.81 -7.04
N TRP A 77 24.64 7.54 -5.83
CA TRP A 77 23.24 7.82 -5.47
C TRP A 77 22.77 9.25 -5.77
N PRO A 78 23.58 10.34 -5.63
CA PRO A 78 23.11 11.67 -5.97
C PRO A 78 22.89 11.86 -7.47
N ALA A 79 23.67 11.18 -8.31
CA ALA A 79 23.51 11.23 -9.76
C ALA A 79 22.22 10.52 -10.19
N ILE A 80 21.92 9.37 -9.58
CA ILE A 80 20.66 8.64 -9.78
C ILE A 80 19.48 9.52 -9.38
N ALA A 81 19.51 10.09 -8.18
CA ALA A 81 18.45 10.95 -7.69
C ALA A 81 18.28 12.21 -8.55
N GLY A 82 19.37 12.92 -8.86
CA GLY A 82 19.35 14.10 -9.72
C GLY A 82 18.78 13.80 -11.11
N ARG A 83 19.13 12.65 -11.70
CA ARG A 83 18.60 12.25 -13.02
C ARG A 83 17.08 12.09 -13.03
N PHE A 84 16.50 11.52 -11.97
CA PHE A 84 15.05 11.44 -11.81
C PHE A 84 14.41 12.82 -11.60
N THR A 85 15.01 13.64 -10.74
CA THR A 85 14.55 15.00 -10.47
C THR A 85 14.50 15.85 -11.75
N ASP A 86 15.55 15.80 -12.57
CA ASP A 86 15.64 16.51 -13.85
C ASP A 86 14.52 16.12 -14.85
N GLN A 87 13.95 14.92 -14.68
CA GLN A 87 12.86 14.38 -15.48
C GLN A 87 11.48 14.61 -14.85
N GLY A 88 11.41 15.31 -13.71
CA GLY A 88 10.17 15.59 -12.99
C GLY A 88 9.61 14.40 -12.21
N VAL A 89 10.43 13.39 -11.92
CA VAL A 89 10.07 12.27 -11.04
C VAL A 89 10.41 12.66 -9.60
N GLY A 90 9.43 12.53 -8.69
CA GLY A 90 9.67 12.76 -7.26
C GLY A 90 10.55 11.66 -6.67
N VAL A 91 11.56 12.02 -5.89
CA VAL A 91 12.55 11.07 -5.34
C VAL A 91 12.49 11.06 -3.82
N ASN A 92 12.31 9.88 -3.25
CA ASN A 92 12.39 9.63 -1.81
C ASN A 92 13.52 8.64 -1.51
N MET A 93 13.99 8.63 -0.27
CA MET A 93 14.96 7.67 0.21
C MET A 93 14.53 7.07 1.54
N ILE A 94 14.82 5.78 1.76
CA ILE A 94 14.74 5.15 3.08
C ILE A 94 16.15 4.83 3.54
N SER A 95 16.54 5.30 4.73
CA SER A 95 17.87 5.09 5.30
C SER A 95 17.78 4.55 6.73
N ASN A 96 18.83 3.84 7.15
CA ASN A 96 19.02 3.45 8.55
C ASN A 96 19.52 4.60 9.44
N GLY A 97 19.84 5.77 8.86
CA GLY A 97 20.21 6.98 9.59
C GLY A 97 21.67 7.08 10.02
N TRP A 98 22.45 5.99 9.90
CA TRP A 98 23.83 5.96 10.40
C TRP A 98 24.77 6.94 9.68
N LEU A 99 24.58 7.07 8.36
CA LEU A 99 25.39 7.93 7.50
C LEU A 99 24.71 9.28 7.21
N VAL A 100 23.54 9.53 7.79
CA VAL A 100 22.83 10.79 7.60
C VAL A 100 23.49 11.87 8.48
N ASN A 101 24.34 12.64 7.83
CA ASN A 101 25.04 13.78 8.38
C ASN A 101 24.81 15.02 7.52
N ASP A 102 25.42 16.13 7.91
CA ASP A 102 25.29 17.43 7.26
C ASP A 102 25.61 17.37 5.77
N GLU A 103 26.76 16.79 5.39
CA GLU A 103 27.17 16.60 3.99
C GLU A 103 26.15 15.78 3.19
N THR A 104 25.63 14.70 3.78
CA THR A 104 24.65 13.82 3.13
C THR A 104 23.34 14.56 2.87
N ILE A 105 22.90 15.38 3.82
CA ILE A 105 21.66 16.15 3.69
C ILE A 105 21.83 17.25 2.64
N ASP A 106 22.99 17.91 2.59
CA ASP A 106 23.29 18.92 1.57
C ASP A 106 23.33 18.29 0.16
N ARG A 107 23.94 17.10 0.02
CA ARG A 107 23.90 16.31 -1.22
C ARG A 107 22.48 15.89 -1.60
N ALA A 108 21.65 15.53 -0.61
CA ALA A 108 20.26 15.14 -0.85
C ALA A 108 19.44 16.32 -1.36
N ALA A 109 19.63 17.51 -0.78
CA ALA A 109 18.97 18.74 -1.21
C ALA A 109 19.41 19.11 -2.63
N ALA A 110 20.72 19.04 -2.91
CA ALA A 110 21.27 19.32 -4.24
C ALA A 110 20.77 18.37 -5.32
N ALA A 111 20.56 17.09 -4.99
CA ALA A 111 20.00 16.09 -5.89
C ALA A 111 18.47 16.16 -6.03
N GLY A 112 17.80 17.01 -5.25
CA GLY A 112 16.35 17.23 -5.30
C GLY A 112 15.51 16.15 -4.61
N LEU A 113 16.05 15.48 -3.58
CA LEU A 113 15.26 14.55 -2.78
C LEU A 113 14.10 15.27 -2.10
N GLU A 114 12.89 14.73 -2.22
CA GLU A 114 11.69 15.24 -1.54
C GLU A 114 11.67 14.81 -0.06
N SER A 115 12.23 13.64 0.25
CA SER A 115 12.31 13.15 1.62
C SER A 115 13.36 12.08 1.85
N ILE A 116 13.74 11.95 3.11
CA ILE A 116 14.46 10.81 3.66
C ILE A 116 13.61 10.28 4.82
N ALA A 117 13.26 8.99 4.79
CA ALA A 117 12.59 8.33 5.91
C ALA A 117 13.62 7.54 6.71
N LEU A 118 13.67 7.77 8.01
CA LEU A 118 14.59 7.11 8.92
C LEU A 118 13.93 5.91 9.59
N SER A 119 14.68 4.83 9.69
CA SER A 119 14.14 3.62 10.27
C SER A 119 14.39 3.57 11.78
N LEU A 120 13.33 3.44 12.59
CA LEU A 120 13.36 3.30 14.05
C LEU A 120 12.40 2.18 14.45
N ASP A 121 12.85 1.22 15.27
CA ASP A 121 12.16 -0.07 15.48
C ASP A 121 11.93 -0.39 16.95
N GLY A 122 11.85 0.61 17.80
CA GLY A 122 11.71 0.47 19.25
C GLY A 122 12.42 1.59 19.98
N VAL A 123 12.43 1.52 21.30
CA VAL A 123 13.32 2.32 22.14
C VAL A 123 14.76 1.83 22.01
N GLU A 124 15.72 2.55 22.61
CA GLU A 124 17.15 2.37 22.36
C GLU A 124 17.62 0.91 22.43
N GLU A 125 17.35 0.22 23.54
CA GLU A 125 17.78 -1.17 23.73
C GLU A 125 17.24 -2.10 22.64
N THR A 126 15.93 -2.05 22.39
CA THR A 126 15.28 -2.91 21.40
C THR A 126 15.71 -2.58 19.98
N HIS A 127 15.80 -1.29 19.63
CA HIS A 127 16.24 -0.85 18.32
C HIS A 127 17.68 -1.28 18.01
N ASP A 128 18.59 -1.08 18.97
CA ASP A 128 19.99 -1.44 18.82
C ASP A 128 20.20 -2.95 18.78
N ARG A 129 19.45 -3.72 19.57
CA ARG A 129 19.45 -5.18 19.53
C ARG A 129 18.94 -5.73 18.19
N ILE A 130 17.88 -5.15 17.65
CA ILE A 130 17.32 -5.54 16.35
C ILE A 130 18.28 -5.19 15.20
N ARG A 131 19.03 -4.10 15.34
CA ARG A 131 19.88 -3.54 14.28
C ARG A 131 21.37 -3.65 14.60
N LYS A 132 21.90 -2.64 15.28
CA LYS A 132 23.30 -2.49 15.64
C LYS A 132 23.40 -1.53 16.83
N PRO A 133 24.31 -1.76 17.79
CA PRO A 133 24.60 -0.80 18.85
C PRO A 133 24.90 0.61 18.33
N GLY A 134 24.30 1.62 18.95
CA GLY A 134 24.37 3.04 18.61
C GLY A 134 23.48 3.47 17.45
N ALA A 135 22.69 2.57 16.84
CA ALA A 135 21.84 2.90 15.70
C ALA A 135 20.73 3.87 16.11
N PHE A 136 20.18 3.71 17.32
CA PHE A 136 19.12 4.55 17.84
C PHE A 136 19.58 6.00 17.97
N ALA A 137 20.70 6.23 18.65
CA ALA A 137 21.29 7.55 18.82
C ALA A 137 21.64 8.20 17.47
N LYS A 138 22.13 7.42 16.49
CA LYS A 138 22.41 7.91 15.14
C LYS A 138 21.13 8.33 14.41
N ALA A 139 20.07 7.53 14.45
CA ALA A 139 18.80 7.86 13.83
C ALA A 139 18.17 9.11 14.45
N LEU A 140 18.22 9.29 15.77
CA LEU A 140 17.73 10.51 16.42
C LEU A 140 18.55 11.75 16.04
N SER A 141 19.88 11.64 16.00
CA SER A 141 20.75 12.75 15.55
C SER A 141 20.48 13.12 14.08
N ALA A 142 20.18 12.12 13.25
CA ALA A 142 19.83 12.34 11.85
C ALA A 142 18.48 13.07 11.70
N LEU A 143 17.46 12.75 12.50
CA LEU A 143 16.18 13.48 12.52
C LEU A 143 16.41 14.97 12.78
N GLU A 144 17.18 15.31 13.83
CA GLU A 144 17.44 16.70 14.21
C GLU A 144 18.17 17.47 13.09
N LYS A 145 19.18 16.85 12.48
CA LYS A 145 19.95 17.45 11.38
C LYS A 145 19.14 17.64 10.10
N MET A 146 18.21 16.74 9.83
CA MET A 146 17.30 16.85 8.68
C MET A 146 16.33 18.02 8.87
N GLN A 147 15.76 18.14 10.07
CA GLN A 147 14.83 19.21 10.41
C GLN A 147 15.49 20.60 10.34
N SER A 148 16.73 20.74 10.82
CA SER A 148 17.46 22.01 10.74
C SER A 148 17.72 22.51 9.31
N ARG A 149 17.55 21.63 8.31
CA ARG A 149 17.73 21.89 6.88
C ARG A 149 16.42 21.86 6.08
N GLY A 150 15.27 21.79 6.76
CA GLY A 150 13.96 21.83 6.15
C GLY A 150 13.51 20.52 5.48
N PHE A 151 14.18 19.39 5.75
CA PHE A 151 13.67 18.08 5.35
C PHE A 151 12.53 17.65 6.27
N SER A 152 11.47 17.07 5.69
CA SER A 152 10.38 16.48 6.45
C SER A 152 10.88 15.27 7.26
N SER A 153 10.55 15.26 8.56
CA SER A 153 10.90 14.18 9.49
C SER A 153 9.90 13.03 9.36
N SER A 154 10.34 11.95 8.71
CA SER A 154 9.53 10.74 8.54
C SER A 154 10.23 9.53 9.16
N VAL A 155 9.47 8.73 9.93
CA VAL A 155 9.95 7.49 10.54
C VAL A 155 9.25 6.29 9.95
N VAL A 156 9.99 5.19 9.77
CA VAL A 156 9.46 3.86 9.41
C VAL A 156 9.79 2.89 10.54
N THR A 157 8.79 2.15 11.01
CA THR A 157 8.94 1.12 12.05
C THR A 157 8.44 -0.21 11.52
N THR A 158 9.32 -1.21 11.55
CA THR A 158 8.97 -2.62 11.35
C THR A 158 8.54 -3.21 12.68
N VAL A 159 7.23 -3.39 12.85
CA VAL A 159 6.59 -3.88 14.05
C VAL A 159 6.71 -5.41 14.13
N MET A 160 7.25 -5.86 15.26
CA MET A 160 7.51 -7.25 15.64
C MET A 160 7.08 -7.46 17.10
N LYS A 161 7.03 -8.70 17.58
CA LYS A 161 6.68 -8.96 18.99
C LYS A 161 7.54 -8.15 19.99
N PRO A 162 8.86 -8.02 19.81
CA PRO A 162 9.68 -7.33 20.80
C PRO A 162 9.47 -5.81 20.91
N ASN A 163 8.90 -5.15 19.89
CA ASN A 163 8.74 -3.69 19.87
C ASN A 163 7.28 -3.22 19.82
N LEU A 164 6.32 -4.14 19.68
CA LEU A 164 4.90 -3.78 19.59
C LEU A 164 4.41 -3.04 20.84
N THR A 165 4.81 -3.50 22.03
CA THR A 165 4.42 -2.88 23.30
C THR A 165 5.15 -1.56 23.57
N GLU A 166 6.22 -1.27 22.84
CA GLU A 166 7.01 -0.05 22.97
C GLU A 166 6.46 1.12 22.13
N LEU A 167 5.52 0.87 21.21
CA LEU A 167 4.96 1.90 20.34
C LEU A 167 4.48 3.16 21.08
N PRO A 168 3.79 3.09 22.24
CA PRO A 168 3.40 4.27 23.01
C PRO A 168 4.59 5.06 23.59
N GLU A 169 5.69 4.39 23.94
CA GLU A 169 6.89 5.06 24.42
C GLU A 169 7.67 5.69 23.26
N LEU A 170 7.88 4.93 22.19
CA LEU A 170 8.49 5.44 20.97
C LEU A 170 7.73 6.66 20.44
N LYS A 171 6.39 6.64 20.46
CA LYS A 171 5.56 7.81 20.15
C LYS A 171 5.96 9.06 20.92
N ARG A 172 6.08 8.97 22.25
CA ARG A 172 6.44 10.13 23.10
C ARG A 172 7.80 10.70 22.69
N LEU A 173 8.75 9.84 22.35
CA LEU A 173 10.06 10.23 21.86
C LEU A 173 9.98 10.91 20.49
N LEU A 174 9.25 10.32 19.54
CA LEU A 174 9.09 10.87 18.20
C LEU A 174 8.35 12.22 18.19
N GLU A 175 7.35 12.39 19.05
CA GLU A 175 6.67 13.68 19.26
C GLU A 175 7.64 14.74 19.79
N GLY A 176 8.43 14.39 20.81
CA GLY A 176 9.45 15.29 21.37
C GLY A 176 10.54 15.67 20.38
N LYS A 177 10.76 14.85 19.34
CA LYS A 177 11.68 15.10 18.23
C LYS A 177 11.00 15.75 17.01
N GLY A 178 9.73 16.12 17.08
CA GLY A 178 9.03 16.80 15.99
C GLY A 178 8.88 15.95 14.72
N VAL A 179 8.73 14.63 14.86
CA VAL A 179 8.44 13.76 13.71
C VAL A 179 7.05 14.07 13.15
N GLU A 180 6.97 14.35 11.86
CA GLU A 180 5.70 14.72 11.20
C GLU A 180 4.91 13.49 10.75
N ARG A 181 5.60 12.42 10.35
CA ARG A 181 4.98 11.25 9.73
C ARG A 181 5.59 9.95 10.22
N TRP A 182 4.75 8.94 10.38
CA TRP A 182 5.19 7.65 10.88
C TRP A 182 4.51 6.50 10.13
N GLN A 183 5.31 5.77 9.36
CA GLN A 183 4.89 4.54 8.71
C GLN A 183 5.08 3.34 9.64
N LEU A 184 4.02 2.56 9.81
CA LEU A 184 3.99 1.30 10.55
C LEU A 184 3.82 0.15 9.57
N GLN A 185 4.68 -0.86 9.66
CA GLN A 185 4.64 -2.06 8.84
C GLN A 185 4.88 -3.30 9.68
N ILE A 186 4.27 -4.43 9.31
CA ILE A 186 4.50 -5.70 10.00
C ILE A 186 5.83 -6.31 9.54
N GLY A 187 6.65 -6.78 10.48
CA GLY A 187 7.78 -7.66 10.21
C GLY A 187 7.29 -8.99 9.66
N MET A 188 7.58 -9.24 8.39
CA MET A 188 7.19 -10.47 7.69
C MET A 188 8.35 -11.47 7.73
N PRO A 189 8.10 -12.80 7.82
CA PRO A 189 9.14 -13.83 7.86
C PRO A 189 9.78 -14.00 6.48
N MET A 190 10.65 -13.07 6.14
CA MET A 190 11.43 -13.02 4.91
C MET A 190 12.82 -12.47 5.21
N GLY A 191 13.78 -12.77 4.34
CA GLY A 191 15.17 -12.39 4.56
C GLY A 191 15.65 -12.92 5.91
N ASN A 192 16.18 -12.05 6.77
CA ASN A 192 16.71 -12.49 8.07
C ASN A 192 15.61 -12.95 9.05
N LEU A 193 14.40 -12.37 8.98
CA LEU A 193 13.33 -12.70 9.94
C LEU A 193 12.75 -14.10 9.72
N GLN A 194 12.97 -14.71 8.55
CA GLN A 194 12.52 -16.08 8.28
C GLN A 194 13.19 -17.11 9.21
N ASN A 195 14.35 -16.76 9.79
CA ASN A 195 15.08 -17.59 10.75
C ASN A 195 14.65 -17.34 12.20
N ASP A 196 13.71 -16.42 12.43
CA ASP A 196 13.26 -15.99 13.76
C ASP A 196 11.76 -15.65 13.72
N VAL A 197 10.98 -16.61 13.22
CA VAL A 197 9.53 -16.46 13.02
C VAL A 197 8.77 -16.26 14.33
N GLU A 198 9.33 -16.66 15.46
CA GLU A 198 8.75 -16.45 16.79
C GLU A 198 8.59 -14.96 17.11
N ASN A 199 9.45 -14.10 16.55
CA ASN A 199 9.38 -12.65 16.71
C ASN A 199 8.38 -11.96 15.77
N VAL A 200 7.76 -12.68 14.84
CA VAL A 200 6.64 -12.17 14.04
C VAL A 200 5.40 -12.05 14.92
N ILE A 201 4.68 -10.93 14.83
CA ILE A 201 3.45 -10.73 15.59
C ILE A 201 2.38 -11.77 15.21
N ASP A 202 1.45 -12.04 16.11
CA ASP A 202 0.31 -12.89 15.82
C ASP A 202 -0.75 -12.13 14.97
N PRO A 203 -1.60 -12.83 14.20
CA PRO A 203 -2.64 -12.17 13.40
C PRO A 203 -3.63 -11.29 14.20
N ALA A 204 -3.81 -11.56 15.49
CA ALA A 204 -4.63 -10.74 16.38
C ALA A 204 -3.97 -9.38 16.66
N GLN A 205 -2.65 -9.37 16.83
CA GLN A 205 -1.86 -8.19 17.15
C GLN A 205 -1.77 -7.18 16.00
N ALA A 206 -2.13 -7.58 14.78
CA ALA A 206 -2.30 -6.63 13.68
C ALA A 206 -3.39 -5.58 13.97
N LEU A 207 -4.36 -5.88 14.85
CA LEU A 207 -5.34 -4.91 15.33
C LEU A 207 -4.71 -3.87 16.25
N ASP A 208 -3.73 -4.25 17.07
CA ASP A 208 -3.04 -3.33 18.00
C ASP A 208 -2.30 -2.23 17.23
N ILE A 209 -1.68 -2.57 16.08
CA ILE A 209 -1.04 -1.58 15.20
C ILE A 209 -2.08 -0.60 14.63
N ILE A 210 -3.25 -1.09 14.23
CA ILE A 210 -4.32 -0.27 13.65
C ILE A 210 -4.93 0.64 14.72
N ASP A 211 -5.10 0.12 15.92
CA ASP A 211 -5.63 0.86 17.06
C ASP A 211 -4.68 1.97 17.45
N PHE A 212 -3.39 1.65 17.62
CA PHE A 212 -2.34 2.64 17.87
C PHE A 212 -2.27 3.72 16.77
N ALA A 213 -2.26 3.30 15.50
CA ALA A 213 -2.25 4.24 14.37
C ALA A 213 -3.51 5.10 14.31
N TYR A 214 -4.66 4.57 14.75
CA TYR A 214 -5.90 5.34 14.80
C TYR A 214 -5.83 6.39 15.91
N ASP A 215 -5.26 6.05 17.06
CA ASP A 215 -5.07 6.98 18.17
C ASP A 215 -4.12 8.12 17.78
N LEU A 216 -3.01 7.81 17.09
CA LEU A 216 -2.12 8.82 16.47
C LEU A 216 -2.89 9.78 15.56
N LEU A 217 -3.80 9.25 14.73
CA LEU A 217 -4.62 10.06 13.83
C LEU A 217 -5.57 10.99 14.59
N GLN A 218 -6.19 10.51 15.68
CA GLN A 218 -7.10 11.34 16.49
C GLN A 218 -6.37 12.46 17.21
N GLU A 219 -5.15 12.20 17.67
CA GLU A 219 -4.33 13.20 18.36
C GLU A 219 -3.73 14.25 17.42
N GLY A 220 -3.49 13.89 16.15
CA GLY A 220 -3.13 14.82 15.09
C GLY A 220 -1.70 15.40 15.14
N ARG A 221 -0.85 14.93 16.07
CA ARG A 221 0.55 15.39 16.21
C ARG A 221 1.49 14.77 15.19
N ILE A 222 1.35 13.46 14.98
CA ILE A 222 2.10 12.68 13.99
C ILE A 222 1.09 12.10 13.01
N LYS A 223 1.32 12.24 11.71
CA LYS A 223 0.47 11.63 10.69
C LYS A 223 0.84 10.14 10.51
N PRO A 224 -0.03 9.20 10.90
CA PRO A 224 0.25 7.77 10.76
C PRO A 224 0.08 7.33 9.31
N TYR A 225 0.87 6.35 8.87
CA TYR A 225 0.72 5.65 7.61
C TYR A 225 0.77 4.14 7.82
N LEU A 226 -0.27 3.44 7.38
CA LEU A 226 -0.27 1.98 7.38
C LEU A 226 0.33 1.48 6.07
N ALA A 227 1.45 0.77 6.16
CA ALA A 227 2.03 0.07 5.02
C ALA A 227 1.03 -0.93 4.41
N ASP A 228 1.31 -1.38 3.20
CA ASP A 228 0.42 -2.26 2.45
C ASP A 228 0.13 -3.58 3.17
N CYS A 229 1.03 -4.04 4.04
CA CYS A 229 0.86 -5.27 4.82
C CYS A 229 -0.09 -5.12 6.02
N VAL A 230 -0.56 -3.92 6.37
CA VAL A 230 -1.37 -3.66 7.58
C VAL A 230 -2.81 -3.21 7.25
N GLY A 231 -3.81 -3.76 7.93
CA GLY A 231 -5.19 -3.26 7.90
C GLY A 231 -6.20 -4.16 7.19
N TYR A 232 -6.83 -3.58 6.16
CA TYR A 232 -7.93 -4.12 5.32
C TYR A 232 -9.33 -4.10 5.96
N TYR A 233 -10.18 -3.23 5.42
CA TYR A 233 -11.65 -3.18 5.58
C TYR A 233 -12.20 -3.11 7.02
N THR A 234 -11.41 -2.61 7.98
CA THR A 234 -11.94 -2.15 9.28
C THR A 234 -12.26 -0.66 9.23
N LYS A 235 -13.15 -0.18 10.11
CA LYS A 235 -13.49 1.26 10.19
C LYS A 235 -12.24 2.11 10.45
N LYS A 236 -11.46 1.77 11.48
CA LYS A 236 -10.23 2.47 11.86
C LYS A 236 -9.20 2.50 10.72
N SER A 237 -8.89 1.37 10.10
CA SER A 237 -7.94 1.33 8.97
C SER A 237 -8.40 2.12 7.75
N ALA A 238 -9.72 2.17 7.49
CA ALA A 238 -10.27 2.99 6.41
C ALA A 238 -10.16 4.50 6.71
N GLU A 239 -10.31 4.92 7.96
CA GLU A 239 -10.15 6.32 8.37
C GLU A 239 -8.69 6.77 8.26
N ILE A 240 -7.74 5.95 8.72
CA ILE A 240 -6.30 6.20 8.54
C ILE A 240 -5.95 6.34 7.07
N ARG A 241 -6.36 5.38 6.23
CA ARG A 241 -6.09 5.45 4.78
C ARG A 241 -6.76 6.65 4.10
N LYS A 242 -7.94 7.08 4.56
CA LYS A 242 -8.61 8.30 4.07
C LYS A 242 -7.84 9.56 4.44
N ALA A 243 -7.25 9.64 5.63
CA ALA A 243 -6.41 10.77 6.04
C ALA A 243 -5.10 10.86 5.24
N CYS A 244 -4.57 9.72 4.79
CA CYS A 244 -3.38 9.66 3.95
C CYS A 244 -3.66 9.87 2.45
N GLY A 245 -4.72 9.27 1.91
CA GLY A 245 -4.98 9.20 0.46
C GLY A 245 -6.19 10.00 -0.04
N GLY A 246 -6.88 10.75 0.82
CA GLY A 246 -8.05 11.55 0.47
C GLY A 246 -9.37 10.77 0.48
N LYS A 247 -10.47 11.44 0.06
CA LYS A 247 -11.83 10.89 0.08
C LYS A 247 -11.92 9.62 -0.78
N GLY A 248 -12.23 8.48 -0.16
CA GLY A 248 -12.44 7.20 -0.84
C GLY A 248 -11.22 6.27 -0.86
N ALA A 249 -10.09 6.69 -0.30
CA ALA A 249 -8.89 5.86 -0.16
C ALA A 249 -9.15 4.66 0.78
N ARG A 250 -9.47 3.53 0.16
CA ARG A 250 -9.56 2.21 0.78
C ARG A 250 -8.66 1.29 0.01
N TRP A 251 -8.17 0.25 0.67
CA TRP A 251 -7.47 -0.83 0.00
C TRP A 251 -8.26 -1.33 -1.23
N SER A 252 -7.58 -1.49 -2.35
CA SER A 252 -8.16 -1.89 -3.65
C SER A 252 -7.33 -2.97 -4.32
N GLY A 253 -6.64 -3.79 -3.52
CA GLY A 253 -5.74 -4.81 -4.01
C GLY A 253 -4.30 -4.31 -4.14
N CYS A 254 -3.38 -5.28 -4.25
CA CYS A 254 -1.96 -5.04 -4.41
C CYS A 254 -1.68 -4.33 -5.75
N GLN A 255 -0.83 -3.30 -5.73
CA GLN A 255 -0.47 -2.51 -6.93
C GLN A 255 0.82 -2.97 -7.62
N ALA A 256 1.50 -3.98 -7.07
CA ALA A 256 2.72 -4.58 -7.62
C ALA A 256 2.51 -5.07 -9.07
N GLY A 257 3.36 -4.64 -10.00
CA GLY A 257 3.21 -4.94 -11.42
C GLY A 257 2.03 -4.25 -12.11
N LYS A 258 1.20 -3.47 -11.41
CA LYS A 258 0.06 -2.72 -12.00
C LYS A 258 0.35 -1.22 -12.09
N GLN A 259 0.72 -0.65 -10.96
CA GLN A 259 1.11 0.76 -10.80
C GLN A 259 2.44 0.92 -10.06
N VAL A 260 2.95 -0.16 -9.48
CA VAL A 260 4.22 -0.20 -8.75
C VAL A 260 5.18 -1.14 -9.48
N VAL A 261 6.43 -0.73 -9.62
CA VAL A 261 7.53 -1.58 -10.08
C VAL A 261 8.58 -1.69 -8.98
N GLY A 262 9.11 -2.87 -8.76
CA GLY A 262 10.29 -3.10 -7.94
C GLY A 262 11.51 -3.35 -8.82
N ILE A 263 12.64 -2.75 -8.47
CA ILE A 263 13.92 -2.98 -9.14
C ILE A 263 14.94 -3.46 -8.13
N LEU A 264 15.61 -4.56 -8.45
CA LEU A 264 16.71 -5.10 -7.65
C LEU A 264 18.05 -4.49 -8.09
N HIS A 265 19.05 -4.61 -7.22
CA HIS A 265 20.39 -4.01 -7.37
C HIS A 265 21.13 -4.36 -8.67
N ASN A 266 20.81 -5.48 -9.30
CA ASN A 266 21.41 -5.98 -10.54
C ASN A 266 20.55 -5.73 -11.80
N GLY A 267 19.49 -4.92 -11.68
CA GLY A 267 18.61 -4.57 -12.81
C GLY A 267 17.49 -5.57 -13.08
N ARG A 268 17.34 -6.58 -12.22
CA ARG A 268 16.19 -7.49 -12.27
C ARG A 268 14.91 -6.76 -11.86
N ILE A 269 13.83 -7.04 -12.59
CA ILE A 269 12.54 -6.39 -12.46
C ILE A 269 11.56 -7.32 -11.76
N VAL A 270 10.93 -6.82 -10.70
CA VAL A 270 9.91 -7.50 -9.90
C VAL A 270 8.69 -6.59 -9.73
N GLY A 271 7.55 -7.13 -9.31
CA GLY A 271 6.39 -6.28 -9.01
C GLY A 271 6.52 -5.54 -7.67
N CYS A 272 7.28 -6.11 -6.74
CA CYS A 272 7.52 -5.61 -5.39
C CYS A 272 8.91 -6.07 -4.94
N THR A 273 9.73 -5.17 -4.39
CA THR A 273 11.08 -5.49 -3.89
C THR A 273 11.09 -6.49 -2.74
N SER A 274 9.94 -6.75 -2.11
CA SER A 274 9.77 -7.79 -1.10
C SER A 274 9.42 -9.18 -1.67
N MET A 275 9.14 -9.29 -2.97
CA MET A 275 8.87 -10.57 -3.65
C MET A 275 10.07 -10.94 -4.51
N ARG A 276 11.12 -11.43 -3.86
CA ARG A 276 12.44 -11.71 -4.45
C ARG A 276 12.64 -13.14 -4.95
N ASP A 277 11.67 -14.01 -4.68
CA ASP A 277 11.69 -15.37 -5.20
C ASP A 277 11.70 -15.34 -6.74
N GLU A 278 12.56 -16.16 -7.33
CA GLU A 278 12.80 -16.26 -8.78
C GLU A 278 11.52 -16.32 -9.61
N ARG A 279 10.45 -16.94 -9.07
CA ARG A 279 9.15 -17.08 -9.73
C ARG A 279 8.42 -15.75 -9.97
N TYR A 280 8.82 -14.67 -9.30
CA TYR A 280 8.21 -13.33 -9.40
C TYR A 280 9.11 -12.32 -10.11
N VAL A 281 10.25 -12.77 -10.63
CA VAL A 281 11.15 -11.94 -11.42
C VAL A 281 10.72 -12.00 -12.89
N GLU A 282 10.43 -10.83 -13.46
CA GLU A 282 9.95 -10.70 -14.83
C GLU A 282 11.08 -10.59 -15.87
N GLY A 283 12.33 -10.45 -15.42
CA GLY A 283 13.48 -10.36 -16.31
C GLY A 283 14.50 -9.35 -15.80
N SER A 284 15.45 -8.98 -16.66
CA SER A 284 16.52 -8.04 -16.36
C SER A 284 16.64 -7.02 -17.49
N ILE A 285 16.92 -5.77 -17.13
CA ILE A 285 17.15 -4.69 -18.09
C ILE A 285 18.41 -4.89 -18.94
N ARG A 286 19.30 -5.81 -18.54
CA ARG A 286 20.49 -6.19 -19.31
C ARG A 286 20.13 -7.05 -20.53
N ASP A 287 19.05 -7.81 -20.42
CA ASP A 287 18.65 -8.80 -21.43
C ASP A 287 17.46 -8.32 -22.27
N THR A 288 16.59 -7.49 -21.69
CA THR A 288 15.33 -7.08 -22.32
C THR A 288 15.01 -5.62 -21.98
N PRO A 289 14.60 -4.78 -22.96
CA PRO A 289 14.20 -3.41 -22.68
C PRO A 289 13.08 -3.35 -21.61
N LEU A 290 13.20 -2.44 -20.64
CA LEU A 290 12.26 -2.35 -19.52
C LEU A 290 10.80 -2.23 -19.98
N ARG A 291 10.57 -1.49 -21.07
CA ARG A 291 9.24 -1.34 -21.67
C ARG A 291 8.64 -2.67 -22.11
N GLU A 292 9.43 -3.53 -22.73
CA GLU A 292 8.98 -4.84 -23.16
C GLU A 292 8.67 -5.73 -21.96
N ILE A 293 9.54 -5.77 -20.94
CA ILE A 293 9.26 -6.47 -19.67
C ILE A 293 7.92 -6.03 -19.08
N TRP A 294 7.63 -4.71 -19.09
CA TRP A 294 6.41 -4.18 -18.51
C TRP A 294 5.14 -4.49 -19.32
N THR A 295 5.24 -4.47 -20.65
CA THR A 295 4.09 -4.46 -21.56
C THR A 295 3.79 -5.79 -22.25
N ARG A 296 4.72 -6.75 -22.23
CA ARG A 296 4.52 -8.04 -22.89
C ARG A 296 3.32 -8.80 -22.31
N PRO A 297 2.63 -9.62 -23.12
CA PRO A 297 1.59 -10.52 -22.64
C PRO A 297 2.10 -11.42 -21.49
N GLY A 298 1.30 -11.57 -20.45
CA GLY A 298 1.63 -12.42 -19.29
C GLY A 298 2.59 -11.81 -18.26
N ALA A 299 3.17 -10.63 -18.50
CA ALA A 299 4.01 -9.94 -17.52
C ALA A 299 3.24 -9.65 -16.24
N PHE A 300 3.80 -10.00 -15.08
CA PHE A 300 3.19 -9.84 -13.75
C PHE A 300 1.82 -10.53 -13.62
N SER A 301 1.56 -11.59 -14.40
CA SER A 301 0.29 -12.35 -14.40
C SER A 301 -0.15 -12.79 -13.01
N TRP A 302 0.81 -13.13 -12.14
CA TRP A 302 0.57 -13.48 -10.73
C TRP A 302 -0.24 -12.42 -9.95
N ASN A 303 -0.19 -11.14 -10.33
CA ASN A 303 -1.05 -10.09 -9.75
C ASN A 303 -2.03 -9.47 -10.75
N ARG A 304 -1.65 -9.31 -12.02
CA ARG A 304 -2.50 -8.71 -13.05
C ARG A 304 -3.73 -9.55 -13.34
N ASP A 305 -3.58 -10.87 -13.31
CA ASP A 305 -4.66 -11.82 -13.60
C ASP A 305 -5.34 -12.32 -12.32
N LEU A 306 -4.81 -11.99 -11.14
CA LEU A 306 -5.34 -12.44 -9.86
C LEU A 306 -6.81 -12.00 -9.72
N CYS A 307 -7.70 -13.00 -9.60
CA CYS A 307 -9.13 -12.78 -9.46
C CYS A 307 -9.67 -13.52 -8.23
N ARG A 308 -10.94 -13.25 -7.90
CA ARG A 308 -11.61 -13.85 -6.75
C ARG A 308 -11.60 -15.38 -6.77
N ASP A 309 -11.64 -16.00 -7.96
CA ASP A 309 -11.68 -17.45 -8.15
C ASP A 309 -10.39 -18.16 -7.74
N MET A 310 -9.28 -17.42 -7.71
CA MET A 310 -7.98 -17.93 -7.29
C MET A 310 -7.75 -17.80 -5.78
N LEU A 311 -8.62 -17.08 -5.06
CA LEU A 311 -8.50 -16.91 -3.61
C LEU A 311 -8.91 -18.19 -2.87
N LYS A 312 -8.37 -18.39 -1.67
CA LYS A 312 -8.66 -19.53 -0.79
C LYS A 312 -9.19 -19.06 0.57
N GLY A 313 -9.69 -20.02 1.35
CA GLY A 313 -10.17 -19.85 2.72
C GLY A 313 -11.13 -18.68 2.90
N PHE A 314 -10.85 -17.82 3.89
CA PHE A 314 -11.72 -16.68 4.21
C PHE A 314 -11.82 -15.70 3.02
N CYS A 315 -10.71 -15.44 2.33
CA CYS A 315 -10.65 -14.45 1.25
C CYS A 315 -11.56 -14.79 0.06
N ARG A 316 -11.76 -16.09 -0.23
CA ARG A 316 -12.64 -16.56 -1.31
C ARG A 316 -14.10 -16.15 -1.10
N LYS A 317 -14.59 -16.31 0.13
CA LYS A 317 -15.97 -16.05 0.53
C LYS A 317 -16.19 -14.63 1.05
N CYS A 318 -15.11 -13.88 1.29
CA CYS A 318 -15.20 -12.52 1.80
C CYS A 318 -15.97 -11.60 0.86
N GLN A 319 -16.85 -10.76 1.41
CA GLN A 319 -17.60 -9.74 0.68
C GLN A 319 -16.69 -8.74 -0.04
N PHE A 320 -15.45 -8.57 0.43
CA PHE A 320 -14.46 -7.69 -0.19
C PHE A 320 -13.52 -8.42 -1.16
N GLY A 321 -13.65 -9.74 -1.32
CA GLY A 321 -12.69 -10.58 -2.04
C GLY A 321 -12.43 -10.14 -3.48
N GLU A 322 -13.46 -9.66 -4.18
CA GLU A 322 -13.37 -9.20 -5.57
C GLU A 322 -12.51 -7.93 -5.73
N ARG A 323 -12.60 -6.99 -4.79
CA ARG A 323 -11.81 -5.76 -4.81
C ARG A 323 -10.47 -5.89 -4.10
N CYS A 324 -10.43 -6.65 -3.01
CA CYS A 324 -9.28 -6.77 -2.13
C CYS A 324 -8.22 -7.74 -2.67
N LEU A 325 -8.67 -8.83 -3.31
CA LEU A 325 -7.83 -9.92 -3.79
C LEU A 325 -6.90 -10.50 -2.71
N GLY A 326 -7.37 -10.53 -1.47
CA GLY A 326 -6.65 -11.10 -0.33
C GLY A 326 -5.61 -10.17 0.32
N GLY A 327 -5.55 -8.88 0.00
CA GLY A 327 -4.59 -7.97 0.66
C GLY A 327 -3.20 -8.00 0.02
N CYS A 328 -2.16 -7.63 0.78
CA CYS A 328 -0.77 -7.60 0.31
C CYS A 328 -0.28 -8.97 -0.16
N SER A 329 0.23 -9.05 -1.38
CA SER A 329 0.72 -10.32 -1.96
C SER A 329 1.98 -10.85 -1.27
N THR A 330 2.91 -9.98 -0.88
CA THR A 330 4.08 -10.37 -0.06
C THR A 330 3.64 -11.00 1.26
N MET A 331 2.70 -10.36 1.97
CA MET A 331 2.20 -10.87 3.26
C MET A 331 1.59 -12.27 3.10
N LYS A 332 0.78 -12.49 2.05
CA LYS A 332 0.24 -13.82 1.75
C LYS A 332 1.36 -14.83 1.47
N LEU A 333 2.32 -14.46 0.62
CA LEU A 333 3.41 -15.34 0.23
C LEU A 333 4.25 -15.78 1.43
N THR A 334 4.68 -14.85 2.27
CA THR A 334 5.59 -15.12 3.39
C THR A 334 4.88 -15.79 4.57
N MET A 335 3.62 -15.45 4.84
CA MET A 335 2.89 -16.00 5.99
C MET A 335 2.13 -17.30 5.68
N ALA A 336 1.73 -17.53 4.43
CA ALA A 336 0.87 -18.64 4.03
C ALA A 336 1.44 -19.49 2.89
N GLY A 337 2.67 -19.22 2.42
CA GLY A 337 3.33 -19.97 1.36
C GLY A 337 2.75 -19.75 -0.05
N GLY A 338 1.88 -18.77 -0.24
CA GLY A 338 1.28 -18.46 -1.55
C GLY A 338 0.38 -17.22 -1.51
N ILE A 339 -0.13 -16.80 -2.66
CA ILE A 339 -0.84 -15.51 -2.80
C ILE A 339 -2.37 -15.59 -2.70
N ALA A 340 -2.92 -16.66 -2.14
CA ALA A 340 -4.36 -16.95 -2.21
C ALA A 340 -5.19 -16.53 -0.96
N GLU A 341 -4.57 -16.45 0.22
CA GLU A 341 -5.26 -16.10 1.47
C GLU A 341 -4.34 -15.31 2.40
N ASN A 342 -4.90 -14.35 3.14
CA ASN A 342 -4.19 -13.54 4.12
C ASN A 342 -4.76 -13.74 5.54
N THR A 343 -3.97 -14.38 6.39
CA THR A 343 -4.33 -14.66 7.78
C THR A 343 -4.25 -13.42 8.68
N TYR A 344 -3.43 -12.43 8.32
CA TYR A 344 -3.21 -11.15 9.01
C TYR A 344 -4.21 -10.05 8.63
N CYS A 345 -5.27 -10.40 7.91
CA CYS A 345 -6.31 -9.45 7.55
C CYS A 345 -7.11 -9.01 8.78
N ALA A 346 -7.13 -7.71 9.10
CA ALA A 346 -7.82 -7.19 10.28
C ALA A 346 -9.33 -7.46 10.25
N TYR A 347 -9.97 -7.34 9.08
CA TYR A 347 -11.38 -7.70 8.92
C TYR A 347 -11.63 -9.19 9.21
N ARG A 348 -10.77 -10.07 8.70
CA ARG A 348 -10.82 -11.51 9.00
C ARG A 348 -10.68 -11.79 10.48
N THR A 349 -9.69 -11.16 11.14
CA THR A 349 -9.46 -11.30 12.58
C THR A 349 -10.68 -10.85 13.38
N MET A 350 -11.28 -9.71 13.05
CA MET A 350 -12.50 -9.23 13.70
C MET A 350 -13.67 -10.20 13.54
N VAL A 351 -13.92 -10.70 12.33
CA VAL A 351 -15.02 -11.66 12.08
C VAL A 351 -14.77 -12.97 12.83
N ARG A 352 -13.56 -13.52 12.77
CA ARG A 352 -13.22 -14.77 13.48
C ARG A 352 -13.27 -14.62 14.99
N GLY A 353 -12.93 -13.44 15.54
CA GLY A 353 -13.03 -13.15 16.96
C GLY A 353 -14.47 -13.16 17.50
N LEU A 354 -15.48 -13.10 16.63
CA LEU A 354 -16.89 -13.23 17.00
C LEU A 354 -17.34 -14.70 17.09
N LEU A 355 -16.66 -15.65 16.44
CA LEU A 355 -17.07 -17.05 16.38
C LEU A 355 -17.32 -17.65 17.78
N PRO A 356 -16.37 -17.59 18.74
CA PRO A 356 -16.60 -18.21 20.06
C PRO A 356 -17.77 -17.56 20.83
N LYS A 357 -18.10 -16.30 20.53
CA LYS A 357 -19.23 -15.58 21.15
C LYS A 357 -20.56 -15.99 20.53
N ILE A 358 -20.56 -16.34 19.23
CA ILE A 358 -21.75 -16.80 18.51
C ILE A 358 -22.03 -18.27 18.85
N ASP A 359 -20.99 -19.11 18.92
CA ASP A 359 -21.11 -20.55 19.21
C ASP A 359 -21.73 -20.84 20.59
N ARG A 360 -21.53 -19.91 21.55
CA ARG A 360 -22.12 -20.01 22.91
C ARG A 360 -23.62 -19.74 22.95
N ILE A 361 -24.20 -19.14 21.91
CA ILE A 361 -25.63 -18.81 21.89
C ILE A 361 -26.43 -20.10 21.67
N GLN A 362 -27.28 -20.44 22.64
CA GLN A 362 -28.16 -21.62 22.59
C GLN A 362 -29.62 -21.28 22.25
N ASP A 363 -29.90 -20.02 21.90
CA ASP A 363 -31.23 -19.59 21.46
C ASP A 363 -31.23 -19.21 19.97
N VAL A 364 -32.06 -19.93 19.19
CA VAL A 364 -32.23 -19.71 17.75
C VAL A 364 -32.82 -18.34 17.45
N GLY A 365 -33.72 -17.82 18.30
CA GLY A 365 -34.30 -16.48 18.12
C GLY A 365 -33.25 -15.38 18.18
N THR A 366 -32.35 -15.47 19.17
CA THR A 366 -31.22 -14.57 19.36
C THR A 366 -30.24 -14.63 18.20
N LEU A 367 -29.91 -15.83 17.71
CA LEU A 367 -29.06 -16.00 16.52
C LEU A 367 -29.66 -15.30 15.29
N MET A 368 -30.96 -15.51 15.04
CA MET A 368 -31.65 -14.89 13.91
C MET A 368 -31.69 -13.35 14.02
N LYS A 369 -31.98 -12.80 15.20
CA LYS A 369 -31.97 -11.35 15.43
C LYS A 369 -30.59 -10.73 15.20
N ARG A 370 -29.53 -11.41 15.66
CA ARG A 370 -28.14 -10.99 15.40
C ARG A 370 -27.81 -11.06 13.91
N ALA A 371 -28.26 -12.11 13.22
CA ALA A 371 -28.04 -12.25 11.79
C ALA A 371 -28.72 -11.12 11.00
N GLU A 372 -29.97 -10.78 11.32
CA GLU A 372 -30.69 -9.65 10.72
C GLU A 372 -29.95 -8.33 10.95
N THR A 373 -29.51 -8.10 12.18
CA THR A 373 -28.76 -6.89 12.56
C THR A 373 -27.45 -6.81 11.77
N ALA A 374 -26.71 -7.91 11.69
CA ALA A 374 -25.47 -8.00 10.92
C ALA A 374 -25.71 -7.76 9.42
N ALA A 375 -26.75 -8.36 8.83
CA ALA A 375 -27.11 -8.16 7.43
C ALA A 375 -27.51 -6.71 7.14
N GLY A 376 -28.26 -6.06 8.04
CA GLY A 376 -28.60 -4.64 7.96
C GLY A 376 -27.37 -3.72 7.99
N LEU A 377 -26.35 -4.09 8.78
CA LEU A 377 -25.05 -3.43 8.82
C LEU A 377 -24.08 -3.86 7.70
N LYS A 378 -24.53 -4.72 6.78
CA LYS A 378 -23.72 -5.30 5.68
C LYS A 378 -22.52 -6.13 6.17
N LEU A 379 -22.59 -6.68 7.36
CA LEU A 379 -21.65 -7.66 7.91
C LEU A 379 -22.08 -9.07 7.52
N TYR A 380 -22.08 -9.35 6.21
CA TYR A 380 -22.67 -10.57 5.66
C TYR A 380 -22.01 -11.85 6.17
N GLU A 381 -20.71 -11.86 6.41
CA GLU A 381 -20.01 -13.00 7.01
C GLU A 381 -20.49 -13.30 8.43
N VAL A 382 -20.77 -12.26 9.23
CA VAL A 382 -21.33 -12.44 10.58
C VAL A 382 -22.77 -12.92 10.52
N ALA A 383 -23.55 -12.42 9.56
CA ALA A 383 -24.92 -12.88 9.33
C ALA A 383 -24.96 -14.35 8.93
N GLU A 384 -24.07 -14.77 8.03
CA GLU A 384 -23.92 -16.15 7.57
C GLU A 384 -23.59 -17.08 8.73
N ILE A 385 -22.59 -16.74 9.55
CA ILE A 385 -22.21 -17.53 10.73
C ILE A 385 -23.40 -17.72 11.68
N CYS A 386 -24.12 -16.64 12.01
CA CYS A 386 -25.29 -16.71 12.89
C CYS A 386 -26.40 -17.59 12.31
N GLN A 387 -26.68 -17.49 11.00
CA GLN A 387 -27.72 -18.26 10.31
C GLN A 387 -27.35 -19.74 10.19
N SER A 388 -26.10 -20.04 9.84
CA SER A 388 -25.58 -21.40 9.78
C SER A 388 -25.67 -22.08 11.14
N ARG A 389 -25.28 -21.38 12.23
CA ARG A 389 -25.44 -21.90 13.59
C ARG A 389 -26.92 -22.11 13.98
N ALA A 390 -27.80 -21.19 13.60
CA ALA A 390 -29.23 -21.33 13.84
C ALA A 390 -29.82 -22.58 13.15
N LEU A 391 -29.36 -22.87 11.92
CA LEU A 391 -29.79 -24.05 11.15
C LEU A 391 -29.19 -25.36 11.66
N GLU A 392 -27.99 -25.35 12.24
CA GLU A 392 -27.45 -26.51 12.95
C GLU A 392 -28.33 -26.91 14.14
N MET A 393 -28.92 -25.92 14.82
CA MET A 393 -29.76 -26.13 16.01
C MET A 393 -31.23 -26.43 15.66
N ALA A 394 -31.75 -25.85 14.58
CA ALA A 394 -33.12 -26.02 14.12
C ALA A 394 -33.16 -26.12 12.57
N PRO A 395 -32.81 -27.29 11.99
CA PRO A 395 -32.71 -27.48 10.54
C PRO A 395 -34.02 -27.24 9.78
N GLU A 396 -35.16 -27.40 10.44
CA GLU A 396 -36.51 -27.24 9.89
C GLU A 396 -36.95 -25.77 9.73
N LYS A 397 -36.18 -24.81 10.24
CA LYS A 397 -36.56 -23.39 10.24
C LYS A 397 -36.39 -22.74 8.86
N ILE A 398 -37.46 -22.77 8.07
CA ILE A 398 -37.49 -22.25 6.68
C ILE A 398 -37.03 -20.78 6.59
N ASP A 399 -37.37 -19.93 7.56
CA ASP A 399 -36.97 -18.53 7.53
C ASP A 399 -35.46 -18.35 7.70
N ALA A 400 -34.80 -19.22 8.46
CA ALA A 400 -33.35 -19.24 8.56
C ALA A 400 -32.70 -19.67 7.24
N LEU A 401 -33.28 -20.65 6.52
CA LEU A 401 -32.83 -21.06 5.18
C LEU A 401 -32.96 -19.91 4.16
N LYS A 402 -34.09 -19.21 4.13
CA LYS A 402 -34.32 -18.08 3.23
C LYS A 402 -33.33 -16.94 3.49
N ALA A 403 -33.15 -16.58 4.76
CA ALA A 403 -32.24 -15.53 5.17
C ALA A 403 -30.78 -15.88 4.82
N LEU A 404 -30.38 -17.14 5.00
CA LEU A 404 -29.08 -17.64 4.58
C LEU A 404 -28.89 -17.57 3.06
N GLY A 405 -29.90 -17.92 2.27
CA GLY A 405 -29.86 -17.82 0.81
C GLY A 405 -29.52 -16.40 0.32
N TYR A 406 -30.15 -15.38 0.90
CA TYR A 406 -29.83 -13.98 0.60
C TYR A 406 -28.39 -13.62 0.96
N VAL A 407 -27.92 -13.99 2.15
CA VAL A 407 -26.56 -13.70 2.60
C VAL A 407 -25.52 -14.42 1.73
N CYS A 408 -25.73 -15.69 1.41
CA CYS A 408 -24.88 -16.46 0.49
C CYS A 408 -24.81 -15.81 -0.90
N PHE A 409 -25.93 -15.31 -1.42
CA PHE A 409 -25.94 -14.54 -2.66
C PHE A 409 -25.10 -13.26 -2.55
N LYS A 410 -25.24 -12.48 -1.46
CA LYS A 410 -24.42 -11.29 -1.22
C LYS A 410 -22.93 -11.59 -1.09
N LEU A 411 -22.59 -12.75 -0.53
CA LEU A 411 -21.22 -13.25 -0.43
C LEU A 411 -20.76 -13.93 -1.73
N GLY A 412 -21.55 -14.03 -2.79
CA GLY A 412 -21.17 -14.73 -4.02
C GLY A 412 -20.86 -16.22 -3.83
N ILE A 413 -21.43 -16.85 -2.79
CA ILE A 413 -21.32 -18.28 -2.53
C ILE A 413 -22.33 -19.00 -3.43
N THR A 414 -21.95 -19.28 -4.67
CA THR A 414 -22.83 -19.90 -5.68
C THR A 414 -22.73 -21.44 -5.72
N LYS A 415 -21.81 -22.05 -4.97
CA LYS A 415 -21.69 -23.50 -4.81
C LYS A 415 -21.67 -23.88 -3.32
N GLY A 416 -22.67 -24.65 -2.87
CA GLY A 416 -22.51 -25.47 -1.66
C GLY A 416 -23.50 -25.30 -0.50
N VAL A 417 -24.80 -25.08 -0.73
CA VAL A 417 -25.82 -25.42 0.31
C VAL A 417 -26.14 -26.94 0.28
N GLY A 418 -25.25 -27.77 -0.28
CA GLY A 418 -25.58 -29.15 -0.68
C GLY A 418 -24.65 -30.26 -0.20
N THR A 419 -23.64 -30.01 0.65
CA THR A 419 -22.72 -31.08 1.10
C THR A 419 -22.78 -31.43 2.59
N SER A 420 -23.68 -30.80 3.35
CA SER A 420 -24.00 -31.20 4.73
C SER A 420 -25.51 -31.36 4.99
N MET A 421 -26.33 -31.56 3.96
CA MET A 421 -27.71 -32.01 4.20
C MET A 421 -27.72 -33.48 4.64
N PRO A 422 -28.43 -33.82 5.72
CA PRO A 422 -28.52 -35.20 6.18
C PRO A 422 -29.15 -36.10 5.10
N LYS A 423 -28.70 -37.36 5.04
CA LYS A 423 -28.92 -38.31 3.93
C LYS A 423 -30.38 -38.50 3.49
N HIS A 424 -31.37 -38.17 4.34
CA HIS A 424 -32.80 -38.31 4.05
C HIS A 424 -33.35 -37.29 3.04
N TRP A 425 -32.63 -36.21 2.71
CA TRP A 425 -33.02 -35.23 1.69
C TRP A 425 -32.53 -35.54 0.26
N ARG A 426 -31.81 -36.65 0.05
CA ARG A 426 -31.32 -37.04 -1.28
C ARG A 426 -32.36 -37.74 -2.17
N SER A 427 -33.57 -38.00 -1.68
CA SER A 427 -34.57 -38.83 -2.39
C SER A 427 -35.59 -38.06 -3.24
N THR A 428 -35.67 -36.73 -3.16
CA THR A 428 -36.58 -35.95 -4.01
C THR A 428 -35.84 -35.44 -5.25
N ARG A 429 -35.85 -36.25 -6.32
CA ARG A 429 -35.57 -35.75 -7.69
C ARG A 429 -36.61 -34.69 -8.03
N MET A 430 -36.27 -33.41 -7.88
CA MET A 430 -36.98 -32.35 -8.59
C MET A 430 -36.65 -32.49 -10.08
N THR A 431 -37.60 -33.01 -10.85
CA THR A 431 -37.61 -32.88 -12.31
C THR A 431 -37.56 -31.40 -12.69
N PRO A 432 -36.69 -30.98 -13.62
CA PRO A 432 -36.63 -29.58 -14.04
C PRO A 432 -37.95 -29.19 -14.73
N MET A 433 -38.56 -28.08 -14.28
CA MET A 433 -39.71 -27.50 -14.98
C MET A 433 -39.30 -26.95 -16.36
N PRO A 434 -40.12 -27.11 -17.41
CA PRO A 434 -39.78 -26.69 -18.75
C PRO A 434 -39.72 -25.16 -18.90
N SER A 435 -38.76 -24.72 -19.72
CA SER A 435 -38.32 -23.33 -19.97
C SER A 435 -39.39 -22.33 -20.46
N LYS A 436 -40.63 -22.76 -20.69
CA LYS A 436 -41.71 -21.90 -21.24
C LYS A 436 -42.40 -21.03 -20.18
N ALA A 437 -42.25 -21.31 -18.88
CA ALA A 437 -42.89 -20.52 -17.82
C ALA A 437 -42.20 -19.15 -17.57
N TRP A 438 -40.90 -19.02 -17.87
CA TRP A 438 -40.14 -17.78 -17.64
C TRP A 438 -40.48 -16.65 -18.62
N VAL A 439 -40.86 -16.98 -19.86
CA VAL A 439 -41.13 -15.98 -20.92
C VAL A 439 -42.47 -15.26 -20.71
N SER A 440 -43.43 -15.88 -20.02
CA SER A 440 -44.73 -15.27 -19.72
C SER A 440 -44.73 -14.31 -18.51
N ALA A 441 -43.72 -14.43 -17.62
CA ALA A 441 -43.60 -13.59 -16.43
C ALA A 441 -42.86 -12.27 -16.70
N LEU A 442 -41.94 -12.24 -17.66
CA LEU A 442 -41.19 -11.04 -18.05
C LEU A 442 -42.01 -10.10 -18.96
N SER A 443 -42.97 -10.63 -19.72
CA SER A 443 -43.87 -9.83 -20.58
C SER A 443 -44.91 -9.01 -19.80
N ARG A 444 -45.21 -9.37 -18.54
CA ARG A 444 -46.15 -8.62 -17.67
C ARG A 444 -45.49 -7.51 -16.84
N LEU A 445 -44.17 -7.38 -16.88
CA LEU A 445 -43.42 -6.32 -16.18
C LEU A 445 -43.09 -5.11 -17.07
N ASP A 446 -43.21 -5.25 -18.39
CA ASP A 446 -42.88 -4.18 -19.36
C ASP A 446 -44.09 -3.26 -19.68
N GLU A 447 -45.32 -3.67 -19.35
CA GLU A 447 -46.54 -2.88 -19.59
C GLU A 447 -46.80 -1.79 -18.53
N LYS A 448 -46.15 -1.86 -17.36
CA LYS A 448 -46.29 -0.82 -16.30
C LYS A 448 -45.26 0.31 -16.36
N ARG A 449 -44.33 0.29 -17.32
CA ARG A 449 -43.27 1.31 -17.46
C ARG A 449 -43.52 2.37 -18.55
N ARG A 450 -44.64 2.32 -19.27
CA ARG A 450 -44.99 3.28 -20.35
C ARG A 450 -45.93 4.42 -19.95
N ALA A 451 -46.30 4.55 -18.67
CA ALA A 451 -47.18 5.62 -18.18
C ALA A 451 -46.46 6.59 -17.24
N SER A 452 -45.42 7.27 -17.74
CA SER A 452 -44.85 8.48 -17.10
C SER A 452 -43.82 9.16 -18.02
N ASN A 453 -44.28 9.61 -19.19
CA ASN A 453 -43.53 10.49 -20.09
C ASN A 453 -44.41 11.66 -20.57
N CYS A 454 -44.64 12.60 -19.67
CA CYS A 454 -44.84 14.02 -19.94
C CYS A 454 -44.01 14.66 -18.83
N TRP A 455 -42.94 15.40 -19.10
CA TRP A 455 -42.97 16.82 -19.39
C TRP A 455 -41.60 17.20 -20.00
N LYS A 456 -41.59 17.68 -21.25
CA LYS A 456 -40.49 18.48 -21.83
C LYS A 456 -40.87 19.95 -21.72
N ARG A 457 -40.01 20.79 -21.12
CA ARG A 457 -39.54 22.10 -21.63
C ARG A 457 -38.96 22.97 -20.52
N ARG A 458 -37.64 23.18 -20.55
CA ARG A 458 -36.91 24.46 -20.71
C ARG A 458 -35.50 24.31 -20.13
N LEU A 459 -34.51 24.29 -21.02
CA LEU A 459 -33.11 24.61 -20.73
C LEU A 459 -32.98 26.15 -20.58
N PRO A 460 -31.94 26.62 -19.87
CA PRO A 460 -30.82 27.18 -20.63
C PRO A 460 -29.47 26.55 -20.29
N SER A 461 -28.60 26.61 -21.29
CA SER A 461 -27.23 26.13 -21.42
C SER A 461 -26.19 26.77 -20.49
N LEU A 462 -25.27 25.96 -19.95
CA LEU A 462 -23.89 26.35 -19.62
C LEU A 462 -22.92 25.18 -19.88
N PRO A 463 -21.64 25.45 -20.24
CA PRO A 463 -20.83 24.55 -21.05
C PRO A 463 -19.88 23.62 -20.26
N GLY A 464 -19.63 22.45 -20.86
CA GLY A 464 -18.32 21.78 -20.90
C GLY A 464 -17.71 21.29 -19.59
N ILE A 465 -17.99 20.05 -19.20
CA ILE A 465 -17.13 19.28 -18.30
C ILE A 465 -16.93 17.87 -18.88
N THR A 466 -15.74 17.66 -19.44
CA THR A 466 -15.21 16.35 -19.81
C THR A 466 -14.96 15.51 -18.56
N TRP A 467 -15.50 14.29 -18.52
CA TRP A 467 -15.21 13.31 -17.47
C TRP A 467 -13.80 12.74 -17.64
N THR A 468 -12.91 13.05 -16.71
CA THR A 468 -11.61 12.36 -16.54
C THR A 468 -11.68 11.36 -15.39
N PRO A 469 -11.26 10.10 -15.55
CA PRO A 469 -11.11 9.15 -14.45
C PRO A 469 -10.00 9.62 -13.49
N THR A 470 -10.31 9.71 -12.20
CA THR A 470 -9.38 10.13 -11.15
C THR A 470 -8.42 8.98 -10.77
N THR A 471 -7.20 9.02 -11.31
CA THR A 471 -6.05 8.24 -10.83
C THR A 471 -5.60 8.71 -9.44
N THR A 472 -5.57 7.79 -8.47
CA THR A 472 -5.07 7.98 -7.11
C THR A 472 -3.53 7.96 -7.12
N TRP A 473 -2.88 8.96 -6.50
CA TRP A 473 -1.43 9.12 -6.46
C TRP A 473 -0.86 8.96 -5.05
N LEU A 474 0.32 8.35 -5.00
CA LEU A 474 1.15 7.98 -3.85
C LEU A 474 2.12 9.10 -3.38
N SER A 475 1.83 10.37 -3.68
CA SER A 475 2.61 11.50 -3.15
C SER A 475 1.78 12.27 -2.12
N CYS A 476 2.00 11.99 -0.83
CA CYS A 476 1.69 12.94 0.23
C CYS A 476 2.98 13.53 0.80
N TYR A 477 3.89 13.92 -0.09
CA TYR A 477 4.94 14.89 0.19
C TYR A 477 4.42 16.25 -0.30
N PRO A 478 4.33 17.29 0.56
CA PRO A 478 4.07 18.63 0.07
C PRO A 478 5.29 19.07 -0.75
N ARG A 479 5.04 19.72 -1.88
CA ARG A 479 6.03 20.61 -2.50
C ARG A 479 6.46 21.62 -1.43
N ALA A 480 7.77 21.74 -1.21
CA ALA A 480 8.31 22.87 -0.49
C ALA A 480 7.74 24.16 -1.08
N SER A 481 7.12 24.97 -0.24
CA SER A 481 6.59 26.28 -0.59
C SER A 481 7.71 27.18 -1.11
N SER A 482 7.65 27.51 -2.40
CA SER A 482 8.18 28.71 -3.06
C SER A 482 9.37 29.42 -2.39
N ILE A 483 10.60 29.04 -2.76
CA ILE A 483 11.70 30.01 -2.86
C ILE A 483 11.49 30.75 -4.18
N SER A 484 11.05 32.00 -4.07
CA SER A 484 10.87 32.90 -5.20
C SER A 484 12.22 33.29 -5.82
N ARG A 485 12.77 32.47 -6.73
CA ARG A 485 13.81 32.96 -7.65
C ARG A 485 13.16 33.75 -8.77
N ARG A 486 13.16 35.08 -8.62
CA ARG A 486 12.96 36.02 -9.74
C ARG A 486 14.08 35.79 -10.76
N TYR A 487 13.79 35.08 -11.83
CA TYR A 487 14.58 35.19 -13.06
C TYR A 487 14.25 36.55 -13.70
N ARG A 488 15.14 37.53 -13.54
CA ARG A 488 15.19 38.66 -14.47
C ARG A 488 15.82 38.14 -15.76
N CYS A 489 15.04 38.16 -16.83
CA CYS A 489 15.58 38.10 -18.18
C CYS A 489 16.49 39.32 -18.38
N TRP A 490 17.73 39.07 -18.78
CA TRP A 490 18.64 40.10 -19.29
C TRP A 490 18.82 39.80 -20.78
N SER A 491 18.11 40.56 -21.61
CA SER A 491 18.39 40.72 -23.03
C SER A 491 18.91 42.14 -23.20
N GLY A 492 20.13 42.24 -23.73
CA GLY A 492 20.88 43.48 -23.77
C GLY A 492 20.30 44.54 -24.71
N ALA A 493 20.60 45.80 -24.37
CA ALA A 493 20.83 46.87 -25.32
C ALA A 493 21.76 47.91 -24.67
N GLU A 494 22.69 48.35 -25.49
CA GLU A 494 23.79 49.32 -25.39
C GLU A 494 23.54 50.60 -24.57
N GLU A 495 24.59 51.05 -23.86
CA GLU A 495 25.33 52.33 -24.06
C GLU A 495 26.00 52.79 -22.73
N GLY A 496 27.22 53.33 -22.83
CA GLY A 496 28.16 53.54 -21.72
C GLY A 496 27.95 54.83 -20.89
N PRO A 497 29.04 55.48 -20.43
CA PRO A 497 29.64 55.19 -19.11
C PRO A 497 29.64 56.41 -18.18
N ARG A 498 29.79 56.21 -16.86
CA ARG A 498 30.57 57.13 -15.98
C ARG A 498 30.69 56.67 -14.51
N HIS A 499 31.95 56.50 -14.10
CA HIS A 499 32.58 56.95 -12.85
C HIS A 499 31.92 56.79 -11.45
N SER A 500 32.60 55.94 -10.65
CA SER A 500 33.37 56.32 -9.45
C SER A 500 32.82 56.03 -8.05
N LYS A 501 33.70 55.33 -7.30
CA LYS A 501 34.11 55.54 -5.89
C LYS A 501 33.19 55.10 -4.73
N ARG A 502 33.85 54.25 -3.92
CA ARG A 502 33.91 54.20 -2.43
C ARG A 502 32.94 53.29 -1.66
N ASN A 503 33.57 52.26 -1.10
CA ASN A 503 33.32 51.47 0.12
C ASN A 503 33.22 52.38 1.40
N PRO A 504 33.04 51.85 2.63
CA PRO A 504 31.95 51.08 3.25
C PRO A 504 31.44 51.74 4.57
N LYS A 505 30.44 51.16 5.27
CA LYS A 505 30.19 51.19 6.75
C LYS A 505 28.83 50.51 7.05
N SER A 506 28.79 49.32 7.68
CA SER A 506 28.69 49.05 9.14
C SER A 506 27.35 49.46 9.79
N PHE A 507 26.59 48.50 10.34
CA PHE A 507 25.66 48.52 11.50
C PHE A 507 24.95 47.14 11.52
N ILE A 508 25.24 46.18 12.41
CA ILE A 508 24.87 45.99 13.84
C ILE A 508 23.35 46.05 14.14
N ASN A 509 22.86 44.88 14.62
CA ASN A 509 21.70 44.53 15.46
C ASN A 509 20.27 44.92 15.04
N THR A 510 19.46 43.90 14.73
CA THR A 510 18.51 43.30 15.70
C THR A 510 18.09 41.90 15.25
#